data_AF-A0A6N7SJL5-F1
#
_entry.id   AF-A0A6N7SJL5-F1
#
_cell.length_a   1.000
_cell.length_b   1.000
_cell.length_c   1.000
_cell.angle_alpha   90.00
_cell.angle_beta   90.00
_cell.angle_gamma   90.00
#
_symmetry.space_group_name_H-M   'P 1'
#
loop_
_entity.id
_entity.type
_entity.pdbx_description
1 polymer ?
#
loop_
_entity_poly.entity_id
_entity_poly.type
_entity_poly.pdbx_seq_one_letter_code
_entity_poly.pdbx_strand_id
1 'polypeptide(L)' 'MGEEHKTQVIEAAGQSFIVEIKCVQNHTWQGVVTWVEQKKKVPFRSALELIKLLDSAVGSEHLETMEEWK' A
#
# COMPACT_ATOMS: atom_id res chain seq x y z
N MET A 1 2.38 -2.67 -28.04
CA MET A 1 3.01 -3.14 -26.80
C MET A 1 2.20 -2.54 -25.69
N GLY A 2 1.29 -3.33 -25.10
CA GLY A 2 0.26 -2.83 -24.21
C GLY A 2 0.86 -2.43 -22.87
N GLU A 3 0.68 -1.19 -22.47
CA GLU A 3 0.84 -0.78 -21.08
C GLU A 3 -0.26 -1.50 -20.29
N GLU A 4 0.08 -2.61 -19.64
CA GLU A 4 -0.87 -3.35 -18.80
C GLU A 4 -1.10 -2.56 -17.50
N HIS A 5 -2.14 -1.72 -17.52
CA HIS A 5 -2.63 -1.05 -16.32
C HIS A 5 -3.34 -2.09 -15.46
N LYS A 6 -2.67 -2.58 -14.41
CA LYS A 6 -3.24 -3.57 -13.51
C LYS A 6 -3.67 -2.91 -12.22
N THR A 7 -4.97 -2.93 -11.95
CA THR A 7 -5.53 -2.51 -10.66
C THR A 7 -5.89 -3.73 -9.84
N GLN A 8 -5.47 -3.77 -8.58
CA GLN A 8 -5.84 -4.81 -7.63
C GLN A 8 -6.39 -4.17 -6.36
N VAL A 9 -7.46 -4.74 -5.82
CA VAL A 9 -7.98 -4.40 -4.50
C VAL A 9 -7.43 -5.42 -3.51
N ILE A 10 -6.85 -4.93 -2.43
CA ILE A 10 -6.29 -5.73 -1.34
C ILE A 10 -7.05 -5.34 -0.08
N GLU A 11 -7.55 -6.34 0.63
CA GLU A 11 -8.15 -6.18 1.94
C GLU A 11 -7.18 -6.74 2.98
N ALA A 12 -6.77 -5.93 3.95
CA ALA A 12 -5.84 -6.33 5.01
C ALA A 12 -6.26 -5.70 6.34
N ALA A 13 -6.41 -6.52 7.39
CA ALA A 13 -6.79 -6.09 8.74
C ALA A 13 -8.08 -5.23 8.84
N GLY A 14 -9.05 -5.43 7.93
CA GLY A 14 -10.26 -4.60 7.89
C GLY A 14 -10.09 -3.31 7.08
N GLN A 15 -8.92 -3.12 6.47
CA GLN A 15 -8.60 -1.98 5.64
C GLN A 15 -8.57 -2.35 4.16
N SER A 16 -9.11 -1.47 3.32
CA SER A 16 -9.19 -1.63 1.88
C SER A 16 -8.16 -0.75 1.15
N PHE A 17 -7.34 -1.39 0.32
CA PHE A 17 -6.30 -0.75 -0.48
C PHE A 17 -6.49 -1.02 -1.97
N ILE A 18 -6.49 0.02 -2.78
CA ILE A 18 -6.56 -0.08 -4.24
C ILE A 18 -5.16 0.20 -4.80
N VAL A 19 -4.50 -0.84 -5.30
CA VAL A 19 -3.17 -0.76 -5.90
C VAL A 19 -3.30 -0.68 -7.42
N GLU A 20 -2.93 0.46 -7.98
CA GLU A 20 -2.90 0.73 -9.42
C GLU A 20 -1.44 0.65 -9.91
N ILE A 21 -1.08 -0.41 -10.65
CA ILE A 21 0.23 -0.56 -11.29
C ILE A 21 0.18 0.16 -12.64
N LYS A 22 0.98 1.22 -12.78
CA LYS A 22 1.05 2.05 -13.99
C LYS A 22 2.17 1.64 -14.91
N CYS A 23 3.30 1.22 -14.35
CA CYS A 23 4.48 0.87 -15.14
C CYS A 23 5.29 -0.20 -14.44
N VAL A 24 5.93 -1.05 -15.23
CA VAL A 24 6.93 -2.01 -14.75
C VAL A 24 8.23 -1.69 -15.47
N GLN A 25 9.21 -1.15 -14.74
CA GLN A 25 10.55 -0.87 -15.28
C GLN A 25 11.59 -1.52 -14.37
N ASN A 26 12.65 -2.08 -14.96
CA ASN A 26 13.72 -2.76 -14.20
C ASN A 26 13.21 -3.83 -13.24
N HIS A 27 12.16 -4.56 -13.63
CA HIS A 27 11.48 -5.56 -12.78
C HIS A 27 10.83 -5.00 -11.51
N THR A 28 10.67 -3.67 -11.38
CA THR A 28 9.96 -3.05 -10.26
C THR A 28 8.59 -2.56 -10.68
N TRP A 29 7.57 -2.90 -9.89
CA TRP A 29 6.23 -2.36 -10.06
C TRP A 29 6.19 -0.92 -9.54
N GLN A 30 5.68 -0.01 -10.36
CA GLN A 30 5.53 1.40 -10.06
C GLN A 30 4.08 1.79 -10.28
N GLY A 31 3.55 2.58 -9.35
CA GLY A 31 2.12 2.82 -9.34
C GLY A 31 1.67 3.71 -8.20
N VAL A 32 0.38 3.61 -7.91
CA VAL A 32 -0.25 4.33 -6.80
C VAL A 32 -1.04 3.34 -5.97
N VAL A 33 -0.99 3.47 -4.65
CA VAL A 33 -1.88 2.78 -3.73
C VAL A 33 -2.85 3.81 -3.16
N THR A 34 -4.14 3.46 -3.12
CA THR A 34 -5.19 4.27 -2.53
C THR A 34 -5.75 3.54 -1.33
N TRP A 35 -5.55 4.10 -0.15
CA TRP A 35 -6.20 3.65 1.07
C TRP A 35 -7.62 4.21 1.11
N VAL A 36 -8.61 3.32 1.12
CA VAL A 36 -10.03 3.66 1.03
C VAL A 36 -10.53 4.29 2.33
N GLU A 37 -10.27 3.72 3.52
CA GLU A 37 -10.75 4.34 4.77
C GLU A 37 -10.15 5.72 5.00
N GLN A 38 -8.83 5.88 4.83
CA GLN A 38 -8.18 7.19 5.03
C GLN A 38 -8.34 8.13 3.83
N LYS A 39 -8.97 7.68 2.73
CA LYS A 39 -9.04 8.40 1.45
C LYS A 39 -7.69 8.95 1.00
N LYS A 40 -6.62 8.20 1.28
CA LYS A 40 -5.24 8.63 1.08
C LYS A 40 -4.65 7.92 -0.13
N LYS A 41 -4.19 8.69 -1.11
CA LYS A 41 -3.51 8.16 -2.31
C LYS A 41 -2.01 8.40 -2.20
N VAL A 42 -1.22 7.34 -2.26
CA VAL A 42 0.24 7.38 -2.11
C VAL A 42 0.91 6.69 -3.29
N PRO A 43 1.83 7.36 -4.00
CA PRO A 43 2.62 6.72 -5.06
C PRO A 43 3.68 5.79 -4.46
N PHE A 44 3.90 4.63 -5.09
CA PHE A 44 4.98 3.71 -4.75
C PHE A 44 5.90 3.51 -5.96
N ARG A 45 7.20 3.36 -5.68
CA ARG A 45 8.24 3.23 -6.72
C ARG A 45 8.83 1.82 -6.83
N SER A 46 8.48 0.94 -5.90
CA SER A 46 8.93 -0.45 -5.84
C SER A 46 7.94 -1.30 -5.05
N ALA A 47 7.98 -2.63 -5.22
CA ALA A 47 7.21 -3.57 -4.42
C ALA A 47 7.46 -3.41 -2.90
N LEU A 48 8.71 -3.12 -2.51
CA LEU A 48 9.07 -2.96 -1.10
C LEU A 48 8.50 -1.66 -0.48
N GLU A 49 8.40 -0.59 -1.27
CA GLU A 49 7.71 0.64 -0.86
C GLU A 49 6.22 0.38 -0.65
N LEU A 50 5.59 -0.38 -1.57
CA LEU A 50 4.19 -0.79 -1.40
C LEU A 50 3.99 -1.59 -0.11
N ILE A 51 4.86 -2.57 0.16
CA ILE A 51 4.80 -3.37 1.39
C ILE A 51 4.93 -2.48 2.62
N LYS A 52 5.90 -1.55 2.65
CA LYS A 52 6.04 -0.60 3.78
C LYS A 52 4.82 0.29 3.98
N LEU A 53 4.15 0.70 2.90
CA LEU A 53 2.94 1.51 2.98
C LEU A 53 1.77 0.71 3.57
N LEU A 54 1.60 -0.53 3.14
CA LEU A 54 0.60 -1.44 3.70
C LEU A 54 0.92 -1.79 5.15
N ASP A 55 2.18 -2.08 5.46
CA ASP A 55 2.67 -2.39 6.81
C ASP A 55 2.49 -1.21 7.76
N SER A 56 2.77 0.02 7.32
CA SER A 56 2.48 1.22 8.12
C SER A 56 0.98 1.45 8.31
N ALA A 57 0.16 1.13 7.31
CA ALA A 57 -1.29 1.31 7.40
C ALA A 57 -1.94 0.28 8.35
N VAL A 58 -1.54 -0.98 8.24
CA VAL A 58 -1.98 -2.09 9.10
C VAL A 58 -1.37 -1.98 10.51
N GLY A 59 -0.10 -1.62 10.62
CA GLY A 59 0.62 -1.45 11.88
C GLY A 59 0.20 -0.20 12.67
N SER A 60 -0.43 0.78 12.02
CA SER A 60 -1.03 1.92 12.73
C SER A 60 -2.20 1.50 13.64
N GLU A 61 -2.84 0.36 13.38
CA GLU A 61 -3.83 -0.23 14.31
C GLU A 61 -3.18 -0.99 15.47
N HIS A 62 -1.85 -1.13 15.48
CA HIS A 62 -1.08 -1.91 16.46
C HIS A 62 -0.03 -1.08 17.21
N LEU A 63 -0.19 0.25 17.30
CA LEU A 63 0.69 1.11 18.10
C LEU A 63 -0.04 1.97 19.14
N GLU A 64 -1.29 1.63 19.48
CA GLU A 64 -2.00 2.23 20.62
C GLU A 64 -2.10 1.28 21.83
N THR A 65 -1.29 0.22 21.87
CA THR A 65 -1.18 -0.65 23.04
C THR A 65 0.24 -1.17 23.23
N MET A 66 1.21 -0.28 23.47
CA MET A 66 2.36 -0.56 24.38
C MET A 66 3.31 0.63 24.60
N GLU A 67 2.77 1.85 24.68
CA GLU A 67 3.33 2.81 25.63
C GLU A 67 2.74 2.47 27.01
N GLU A 68 3.39 1.57 27.77
CA GLU A 68 3.32 1.49 29.24
C GLU A 68 4.12 0.27 29.74
N TRP A 69 5.45 0.37 29.75
CA TRP A 69 6.28 -0.32 30.76
C TRP A 69 7.08 0.75 31.49
N LYS A 70 6.48 1.24 32.57
CA LYS A 70 7.11 1.96 33.68
C LYS A 70 7.74 0.96 34.64
#